data_AF-M0G1U3-F1
#
_entry.id   AF-M0G1U3-F1
#
_cell.length_a   1.000
_cell.length_b   1.000
_cell.length_c   1.000
_cell.angle_alpha   90.00
_cell.angle_beta   90.00
_cell.angle_gamma   90.00
#
_symmetry.space_group_name_H-M   'P 1'
#
loop_
_entity.id
_entity.type
_entity.pdbx_description
1 polymer ?
#
loop_
_entity_poly.entity_id
_entity_poly.type
_entity_poly.pdbx_seq_one_letter_code
_entity_poly.pdbx_strand_id
1 'polypeptide(L)' 'MTAGFDIHEVRHRVKLLRDDGDTMLVENRDGVACPACGDDFSQLLISDRTAHSFDVDAGTRFCVRRDGDRLLVATHE' A
#
# COMPACT_ATOMS: atom_id res chain seq x y z
N MET A 1 -0.57 13.99 -14.79
CA MET A 1 -1.65 13.89 -13.79
C MET A 1 -1.59 12.47 -13.24
N THR A 2 -0.78 12.25 -12.21
CA THR A 2 -0.75 10.96 -11.51
C THR A 2 -2.09 10.80 -10.82
N ALA A 3 -2.90 9.83 -11.26
CA ALA A 3 -4.10 9.43 -10.55
C ALA A 3 -3.65 8.92 -9.18
N GLY A 4 -3.73 9.79 -8.16
CA GLY A 4 -3.31 9.46 -6.81
C GLY A 4 -4.13 8.31 -6.28
N PHE A 5 -3.51 7.39 -5.56
CA PHE A 5 -4.27 6.33 -4.89
C PHE A 5 -4.96 6.93 -3.67
N ASP A 6 -6.28 7.04 -3.72
CA ASP A 6 -7.05 7.64 -2.63
C ASP A 6 -7.52 6.55 -1.64
N ILE A 7 -6.79 6.43 -0.54
CA ILE A 7 -7.12 5.48 0.54
C ILE A 7 -8.53 5.70 1.08
N HIS A 8 -9.07 6.91 0.98
CA HIS A 8 -10.43 7.24 1.43
C HIS A 8 -11.51 6.51 0.63
N GLU A 9 -11.31 6.30 -0.67
CA GLU A 9 -12.28 5.60 -1.53
C GLU A 9 -12.36 4.11 -1.20
N VAL A 10 -11.23 3.53 -0.78
CA VAL A 10 -11.13 2.10 -0.48
C VAL A 10 -11.16 1.81 1.03
N ARG A 11 -11.30 2.82 1.88
CA ARG A 11 -11.31 2.67 3.36
C ARG A 11 -12.38 1.70 3.86
N HIS A 12 -13.50 1.59 3.15
CA HIS A 12 -14.57 0.63 3.48
C HIS A 12 -14.24 -0.81 3.07
N ARG A 13 -13.27 -0.98 2.17
CA ARG A 13 -12.84 -2.25 1.56
C ARG A 13 -11.52 -2.79 2.10
N VAL A 14 -10.79 -1.95 2.83
CA VAL A 14 -9.53 -2.33 3.49
C VAL A 14 -9.69 -2.24 5.00
N LYS A 15 -8.93 -3.06 5.71
CA LYS A 15 -8.83 -2.97 7.17
C LYS A 15 -7.54 -2.28 7.54
N LEU A 16 -7.65 -1.21 8.32
CA LEU A 16 -6.50 -0.58 8.93
C LEU A 16 -5.87 -1.55 9.94
N LEU A 17 -4.62 -1.94 9.69
CA LEU A 17 -3.84 -2.78 10.61
C LEU A 17 -3.02 -1.92 11.57
N ARG A 18 -2.46 -0.81 11.07
CA ARG A 18 -1.58 0.07 11.83
C ARG A 18 -1.61 1.48 11.24
N ASP A 19 -1.57 2.47 12.12
CA ASP A 19 -1.46 3.88 11.78
C ASP A 19 -0.54 4.54 12.82
N ASP A 20 0.66 4.94 12.40
CA ASP A 20 1.66 5.61 13.25
C ASP A 20 1.77 7.11 12.92
N GLY A 21 0.81 7.66 12.16
CA GLY A 21 0.79 9.05 11.68
C GLY A 21 1.61 9.28 10.41
N ASP A 22 2.86 8.83 10.37
CA ASP A 22 3.74 8.92 9.17
C ASP A 22 3.56 7.73 8.21
N THR A 23 3.05 6.62 8.74
CA THR A 23 2.90 5.34 8.06
C THR A 23 1.57 4.71 8.40
N MET A 24 0.87 4.27 7.38
CA MET A 24 -0.42 3.60 7.47
C MET A 24 -0.32 2.25 6.76
N LEU A 25 -0.59 1.16 7.47
CA LEU A 25 -0.64 -0.19 6.92
C LEU A 25 -2.09 -0.64 6.88
N VAL A 26 -2.55 -1.01 5.68
CA VAL A 26 -3.89 -1.56 5.47
C VAL A 26 -3.82 -2.94 4.83
N GLU A 27 -4.79 -3.78 5.17
CA GLU A 27 -5.00 -5.10 4.59
C GLU A 27 -6.18 -5.05 3.64
N ASN A 28 -6.01 -5.65 2.47
CA ASN A 28 -7.08 -5.77 1.49
C ASN A 28 -8.09 -6.84 1.92
N ARG A 29 -9.37 -6.48 2.03
CA ARG A 29 -10.44 -7.42 2.37
C ARG A 29 -11.47 -7.61 1.27
N ASP A 30 -11.49 -6.72 0.29
CA ASP A 30 -12.55 -6.62 -0.72
C ASP A 30 -11.98 -6.55 -2.15
N GLY A 31 -10.78 -7.12 -2.38
CA GLY A 31 -10.19 -7.21 -3.72
C GLY A 31 -9.84 -5.86 -4.35
N VAL A 32 -9.25 -4.96 -3.58
CA VAL A 32 -8.76 -3.67 -4.08
C VAL A 32 -7.54 -3.89 -4.98
N ALA A 33 -7.57 -3.30 -6.17
CA ALA A 33 -6.45 -3.35 -7.12
C ALA A 33 -5.23 -2.56 -6.62
N CYS A 34 -4.05 -3.12 -6.83
CA CYS A 34 -2.77 -2.49 -6.55
C CYS A 34 -2.56 -1.29 -7.47
N PRO A 35 -2.20 -0.12 -6.92
CA PRO A 35 -1.98 1.08 -7.73
C PRO A 35 -0.74 1.00 -8.64
N ALA A 36 0.10 -0.03 -8.50
CA ALA A 36 1.30 -0.22 -9.31
C ALA A 36 1.09 -1.20 -10.47
N CYS A 37 0.62 -2.43 -10.20
CA CYS A 37 0.45 -3.47 -11.21
C CYS A 37 -1.01 -3.68 -11.65
N GLY A 38 -1.99 -3.24 -10.85
CA GLY A 38 -3.40 -3.44 -11.09
C GLY A 38 -3.97 -4.76 -10.56
N ASP A 39 -3.14 -5.68 -10.08
CA ASP A 39 -3.57 -6.94 -9.43
C ASP A 39 -4.02 -6.71 -8.00
N ASP A 40 -4.78 -7.65 -7.44
CA ASP A 40 -5.16 -7.64 -6.03
C ASP A 40 -3.90 -7.68 -5.13
N PHE A 41 -3.80 -6.76 -4.19
CA PHE A 41 -2.74 -6.78 -3.17
C PHE A 41 -3.24 -7.45 -1.88
N SER A 42 -2.36 -8.04 -1.10
CA SER A 42 -2.66 -8.56 0.24
C SER A 42 -2.62 -7.43 1.27
N GLN A 43 -1.53 -6.66 1.32
CA GLN A 43 -1.37 -5.51 2.21
C GLN A 43 -0.80 -4.31 1.46
N LEU A 44 -1.11 -3.11 1.93
CA LEU A 44 -0.60 -1.85 1.40
C LEU A 44 -0.08 -0.99 2.53
N LEU A 45 1.21 -0.68 2.49
CA LEU A 45 1.82 0.36 3.31
C LEU A 45 1.78 1.69 2.54
N ILE A 46 1.27 2.73 3.19
CA ILE A 46 1.35 4.11 2.76
C ILE A 46 2.29 4.81 3.72
N SER A 47 3.34 5.43 3.21
CA SER A 47 4.30 6.18 4.04
C SER A 47 4.51 7.57 3.46
N ASP A 48 4.48 8.60 4.31
CA ASP A 48 4.93 9.95 3.95
C ASP A 48 6.47 10.07 4.00
N ARG A 49 7.18 8.99 4.37
CA ARG A 49 8.64 8.96 4.40
C ARG A 49 9.22 8.66 3.03
N THR A 50 10.35 9.29 2.73
CA THR A 50 11.09 9.08 1.48
C THR A 50 11.84 7.74 1.43
N ALA A 51 12.03 7.09 2.58
CA ALA A 51 12.72 5.82 2.70
C ALA A 51 12.04 4.95 3.76
N HIS A 52 11.87 3.67 3.45
CA HIS A 52 11.36 2.67 4.37
C HIS A 52 12.11 1.36 4.13
N SER A 53 12.56 0.72 5.21
CA SER A 53 13.13 -0.61 5.17
C SER A 53 12.05 -1.63 5.51
N PHE A 54 12.10 -2.79 4.86
CA PHE A 54 11.18 -3.89 5.10
C PHE A 54 12.00 -5.15 5.30
N ASP A 55 11.63 -5.93 6.30
CA ASP A 55 12.03 -7.33 6.37
C ASP A 55 11.01 -8.13 5.56
N VAL A 56 11.47 -8.70 4.45
CA VAL A 56 10.64 -9.50 3.54
C VAL A 56 11.13 -10.93 3.54
N ASP A 57 10.19 -11.87 3.61
CA ASP A 57 10.50 -13.28 3.43
C ASP A 57 10.93 -13.56 1.98
N ALA A 58 11.78 -14.58 1.80
CA ALA A 58 12.27 -14.99 0.50
C ALA A 58 11.14 -15.62 -0.33
N GLY A 59 10.39 -14.78 -1.04
CA GLY A 59 9.24 -15.18 -1.86
C GLY A 59 8.17 -14.10 -1.97
N THR A 60 8.14 -13.13 -1.06
CA THR A 60 7.15 -12.07 -1.05
C THR A 60 7.37 -11.12 -2.23
N ARG A 61 6.38 -11.03 -3.11
CA ARG A 61 6.36 -10.01 -4.16
C ARG A 61 5.77 -8.74 -3.59
N PHE A 62 6.42 -7.62 -3.84
CA PHE A 62 5.88 -6.33 -3.48
C PHE A 62 6.06 -5.34 -4.62
N CYS A 63 5.06 -4.50 -4.78
CA CYS A 63 5.04 -3.41 -5.71
C CYS A 63 5.29 -2.10 -4.97
N VAL A 64 6.19 -1.27 -5.50
CA VAL A 64 6.49 0.05 -4.95
C VAL A 64 6.08 1.11 -5.96
N ARG A 65 5.23 2.04 -5.54
CA ARG A 65 4.86 3.21 -6.34
C ARG A 65 5.04 4.47 -5.50
N ARG A 66 5.65 5.48 -6.11
CA ARG A 66 5.68 6.82 -5.54
C ARG A 66 4.46 7.60 -6.00
N ASP A 67 3.75 8.20 -5.06
CA ASP A 67 2.55 9.00 -5.30
C ASP A 67 2.73 10.39 -4.68
N GLY A 68 3.25 11.31 -5.48
CA GLY A 68 3.73 12.61 -4.98
C GLY A 68 4.86 12.43 -3.97
N ASP A 69 4.63 12.90 -2.74
CA ASP A 69 5.56 12.78 -1.62
C ASP A 69 5.38 11.49 -0.80
N ARG A 70 4.39 10.67 -1.16
CA ARG A 70 4.10 9.40 -0.48
C ARG A 70 4.71 8.21 -1.20
N LEU A 71 5.11 7.22 -0.42
CA LEU A 71 5.52 5.91 -0.87
C LEU A 71 4.37 4.92 -0.61
N LEU A 72 3.94 4.23 -1.65
CA LEU A 72 2.95 3.15 -1.61
C LEU A 72 3.69 1.83 -1.84
N VAL A 73 3.60 0.91 -0.88
CA VAL A 73 4.21 -0.42 -0.98
C VAL A 73 3.13 -1.47 -0.79
N ALA A 74 2.77 -2.15 -1.87
CA ALA A 74 1.76 -3.20 -1.88
C ALA A 74 2.43 -4.58 -1.87
N THR A 75 2.04 -5.50 -1.00
CA THR A 75 2.48 -6.89 -1.03
C THR A 75 1.47 -7.75 -1.78
N HIS A 76 1.97 -8.81 -2.43
CA HIS A 76 1.18 -9.77 -3.19
C HIS A 76 1.56 -11.19 -2.73
N GLU A 77 0.55 -12.02 -2.48
CA GLU A 77 0.67 -13.46 -2.22
C GLU A 77 0.05 -14.27 -3.36
#